data_AF-A0AAI8BC73-F1
#
_entry.id   AF-A0AAI8BC73-F1
#
_cell.length_a   1.000
_cell.length_b   1.000
_cell.length_c   1.000
_cell.angle_alpha   90.00
_cell.angle_beta   90.00
_cell.angle_gamma   90.00
#
_symmetry.space_group_name_H-M   'P 1'
#
loop_
_entity.id
_entity.type
_entity.pdbx_description
1 polymer ?
#
loop_
_entity_poly.entity_id
_entity_poly.type
_entity_poly.pdbx_seq_one_letter_code
_entity_poly.pdbx_strand_id
1 'polypeptide(L)'
;MKVMRNRGMIADAFPPESVSRDDTASVAQQVANSDRGASPLAGLSALNADLVQRVPIRPPVLLATKARAVTGRARLGASRELTSVEAEIARTFVRPEHLRAISAAARSGAFAVSFRASGELTLKRLAAGAPAKGHDILEKTIKPASMQEVYGTDAPRRLAQIERADIDGYVGHWANDKLLGLYMDPAVNERDTPALFHALRSTPSGQRYYPVNHDDLEGSLALLKNTRGPLGETGNFWKCLPYTGDYDMHDMLNMAGHRAPVPSGSRDEHRIMQALNVAIGAIDPVRTASSGSHRLIQHGPQHNYVAHMRVNEQGAVICEAVAKASFPLAMCDRGTWSVIETPEALDAFYRQRGVVLKEKWRPELNAFSA
;
A
#
# COMPACT_ATOMS: atom_id res chain seq x y z
N MET A 1 -8.29 13.38 -75.38
CA MET A 1 -8.33 12.35 -76.43
C MET A 1 -7.09 11.48 -76.25
N LYS A 2 -7.27 10.17 -75.98
CA LYS A 2 -6.37 8.99 -76.18
C LYS A 2 -4.84 9.12 -75.93
N VAL A 3 -4.08 8.14 -75.43
CA VAL A 3 -4.22 6.84 -74.74
C VAL A 3 -2.77 6.30 -74.63
N MET A 4 -2.45 5.68 -73.50
CA MET A 4 -1.53 4.52 -73.24
C MET A 4 -0.14 4.44 -73.92
N ARG A 5 0.94 4.34 -73.12
CA ARG A 5 1.64 3.14 -72.58
C ARG A 5 2.47 2.33 -73.59
N ASN A 6 3.67 1.92 -73.13
CA ASN A 6 4.37 0.62 -73.24
C ASN A 6 5.87 0.80 -73.54
N ARG A 7 6.84 -0.06 -73.19
CA ARG A 7 7.05 -1.23 -72.28
C ARG A 7 8.51 -1.70 -72.50
N GLY A 8 9.08 -2.46 -71.55
CA GLY A 8 10.22 -3.41 -71.70
C GLY A 8 11.51 -2.97 -70.97
N MET A 9 12.00 -3.61 -69.89
CA MET A 9 12.64 -4.96 -69.72
C MET A 9 13.88 -5.15 -70.63
N ILE A 10 15.09 -5.60 -70.22
CA ILE A 10 15.47 -6.74 -69.34
C ILE A 10 16.96 -6.64 -68.84
N ALA A 11 17.22 -7.18 -67.63
CA ALA A 11 18.37 -7.93 -67.04
C ALA A 11 19.87 -7.53 -67.18
N ASP A 12 20.63 -7.52 -66.05
CA ASP A 12 21.57 -8.62 -65.68
C ASP A 12 22.30 -8.45 -64.31
N ALA A 13 22.50 -9.62 -63.65
CA ALA A 13 23.57 -10.07 -62.73
C ALA A 13 23.81 -9.48 -61.30
N PHE A 14 23.77 -10.40 -60.31
CA PHE A 14 24.34 -10.39 -58.93
C PHE A 14 25.58 -11.35 -58.89
N PRO A 15 26.36 -11.56 -57.78
CA PRO A 15 26.66 -10.85 -56.50
C PRO A 15 28.24 -10.75 -56.31
N PRO A 16 28.91 -10.57 -55.12
CA PRO A 16 28.45 -10.70 -53.74
C PRO A 16 28.92 -9.73 -52.64
N GLU A 17 28.19 -9.89 -51.54
CA GLU A 17 28.30 -9.49 -50.13
C GLU A 17 29.60 -8.85 -49.62
N SER A 18 29.44 -7.69 -48.96
CA SER A 18 30.14 -7.40 -47.71
C SER A 18 29.24 -6.56 -46.81
N VAL A 19 29.20 -6.95 -45.54
CA VAL A 19 28.38 -6.39 -44.46
C VAL A 19 29.03 -5.13 -43.93
N SER A 20 28.31 -4.00 -43.92
CA SER A 20 28.63 -2.86 -43.05
C SER A 20 27.37 -2.25 -42.45
N ARG A 21 27.51 -1.91 -41.18
CA ARG A 21 26.51 -1.38 -40.24
C ARG A 21 26.00 0.02 -40.63
N ASP A 22 24.93 0.40 -39.94
CA ASP A 22 24.28 1.71 -39.87
C ASP A 22 23.19 1.98 -40.91
N ASP A 23 21.94 1.69 -40.52
CA ASP A 23 20.75 2.46 -40.89
C ASP A 23 19.50 1.97 -40.10
N THR A 24 19.36 2.42 -38.84
CA THR A 24 18.08 2.32 -38.10
C THR A 24 17.76 3.58 -37.27
N ALA A 25 18.35 4.73 -37.60
CA ALA A 25 18.14 5.97 -36.84
C ALA A 25 17.02 6.89 -37.35
N SER A 26 16.33 6.58 -38.46
CA SER A 26 15.43 7.55 -39.11
C SER A 26 13.92 7.27 -39.02
N VAL A 27 13.46 6.25 -38.30
CA VAL A 27 12.01 5.95 -38.19
C VAL A 27 11.45 6.10 -36.76
N ALA A 28 12.30 6.37 -35.76
CA ALA A 28 11.87 6.47 -34.37
C ALA A 28 11.35 7.86 -33.94
N GLN A 29 11.43 8.90 -34.78
CA GLN A 29 11.20 10.28 -34.34
C GLN A 29 9.75 10.81 -34.47
N GLN A 30 8.78 9.99 -34.91
CA GLN A 30 7.39 10.47 -35.14
C GLN A 30 6.28 9.82 -34.29
N VAL A 31 6.61 9.00 -33.29
CA VAL A 31 5.60 8.42 -32.37
C VAL A 31 5.69 8.99 -30.94
N ALA A 32 6.58 9.95 -30.69
CA ALA A 32 6.91 10.43 -29.34
C ALA A 32 6.02 11.58 -28.78
N ASN A 33 4.84 11.85 -29.34
CA ASN A 33 3.98 12.95 -28.88
C ASN A 33 2.50 12.56 -28.78
N SER A 34 2.16 11.57 -27.93
CA SER A 34 0.78 11.42 -27.43
C SER A 34 0.62 10.62 -26.13
N ASP A 35 1.67 10.43 -25.31
CA ASP A 35 1.56 9.74 -24.02
C ASP A 35 2.09 10.63 -22.88
N ARG A 36 1.21 11.44 -22.31
CA ARG A 36 1.41 12.02 -20.97
C ARG A 36 0.45 11.30 -20.03
N GLY A 37 0.91 10.21 -19.41
CA GLY A 37 0.07 9.46 -18.47
C GLY A 37 0.57 8.08 -18.06
N ALA A 38 1.87 7.79 -18.13
CA ALA A 38 2.45 6.58 -17.51
C ALA A 38 3.94 6.82 -17.25
N SER A 39 4.39 6.61 -16.01
CA SER A 39 5.82 6.64 -15.69
C SER A 39 6.50 5.37 -16.26
N PRO A 40 7.59 5.47 -17.04
CA PRO A 40 8.17 4.32 -17.73
C PRO A 40 9.16 3.58 -16.81
N LEU A 41 8.67 2.85 -15.81
CA LEU A 41 9.49 1.93 -15.02
C LEU A 41 8.65 0.70 -14.60
N ALA A 42 8.03 0.05 -15.58
CA ALA A 42 7.37 -1.24 -15.42
C ALA A 42 8.08 -2.27 -16.31
N GLY A 43 9.14 -2.85 -15.79
CA GLY A 43 9.85 -3.91 -16.50
C GLY A 43 11.31 -3.93 -16.09
N LEU A 44 11.60 -4.61 -14.97
CA LEU A 44 12.82 -5.40 -14.72
C LEU A 44 12.95 -5.85 -13.24
N SER A 45 12.09 -5.40 -12.32
CA SER A 45 12.16 -5.83 -10.90
C SER A 45 11.29 -7.05 -10.54
N ALA A 46 10.37 -7.47 -11.42
CA ALA A 46 9.37 -8.51 -11.09
C ALA A 46 9.92 -9.95 -11.05
N LEU A 47 11.14 -10.21 -11.53
CA LEU A 47 11.67 -11.57 -11.65
C LEU A 47 12.49 -12.08 -10.45
N ASN A 48 12.80 -11.24 -9.46
CA ASN A 48 13.66 -11.63 -8.33
C ASN A 48 12.98 -11.64 -6.95
N ALA A 49 11.72 -11.20 -6.83
CA ALA A 49 11.00 -11.20 -5.54
C ALA A 49 10.44 -12.58 -5.15
N ASP A 50 10.29 -13.49 -6.11
CA ASP A 50 9.54 -14.74 -5.93
C ASP A 50 10.37 -15.90 -5.31
N LEU A 51 11.70 -15.75 -5.19
CA LEU A 51 12.56 -16.80 -4.62
C LEU A 51 12.90 -16.64 -3.13
N VAL A 52 12.48 -15.56 -2.46
CA VAL A 52 12.82 -15.34 -1.03
C VAL A 52 11.66 -15.66 -0.07
N GLN A 53 10.44 -15.94 -0.56
CA GLN A 53 9.25 -16.09 0.29
C GLN A 53 8.73 -17.52 0.56
N ARG A 54 9.56 -18.57 0.42
CA ARG A 54 9.13 -19.95 0.73
C ARG A 54 9.99 -20.67 1.77
N VAL A 55 10.21 -20.03 2.93
CA VAL A 55 10.62 -20.75 4.13
C VAL A 55 9.50 -20.66 5.17
N PRO A 56 8.85 -21.77 5.55
CA PRO A 56 7.92 -21.77 6.67
C PRO A 56 8.74 -21.63 7.95
N ILE A 57 8.99 -20.39 8.37
CA ILE A 57 9.64 -20.12 9.65
C ILE A 57 8.58 -20.40 10.73
N ARG A 58 8.65 -21.58 11.37
CA ARG A 58 7.97 -21.80 12.65
C ARG A 58 8.42 -20.68 13.59
N PRO A 59 7.51 -19.90 14.21
CA PRO A 59 7.93 -18.88 15.14
C PRO A 59 8.72 -19.57 16.26
N PRO A 60 9.90 -19.06 16.64
CA PRO A 60 10.66 -19.65 17.72
C PRO A 60 9.77 -19.69 18.97
N VAL A 61 9.85 -20.75 19.76
CA VAL A 61 8.96 -21.04 20.91
C VAL A 61 8.86 -19.83 21.88
N LEU A 62 9.93 -19.02 21.99
CA LEU A 62 9.98 -17.78 22.77
C LEU A 62 9.07 -16.66 22.23
N LEU A 63 8.88 -16.58 20.91
CA LEU A 63 7.93 -15.66 20.27
C LEU A 63 6.48 -16.11 20.53
N ALA A 64 6.22 -17.43 20.58
CA ALA A 64 4.89 -17.97 20.82
C ALA A 64 4.42 -17.77 22.28
N THR A 65 5.31 -17.90 23.27
CA THR A 65 5.00 -17.58 24.68
C THR A 65 4.80 -16.08 24.90
N LYS A 66 5.62 -15.22 24.26
CA LYS A 66 5.40 -13.77 24.27
C LYS A 66 4.13 -13.38 23.53
N ALA A 67 3.80 -14.02 22.40
CA ALA A 67 2.55 -13.81 21.68
C ALA A 67 1.35 -14.12 22.58
N ARG A 68 1.35 -15.25 23.30
CA ARG A 68 0.27 -15.60 24.23
C ARG A 68 0.10 -14.59 25.38
N ALA A 69 1.21 -14.06 25.90
CA ALA A 69 1.19 -12.99 26.91
C ALA A 69 0.70 -11.64 26.34
N VAL A 70 1.09 -11.32 25.10
CA VAL A 70 0.61 -10.14 24.35
C VAL A 70 -0.88 -10.27 24.06
N THR A 71 -1.35 -11.43 23.59
CA THR A 71 -2.76 -11.75 23.38
C THR A 71 -3.55 -11.69 24.69
N GLY A 72 -3.01 -12.25 25.76
CA GLY A 72 -3.63 -12.21 27.09
C GLY A 72 -3.82 -10.77 27.57
N ARG A 73 -2.77 -9.94 27.46
CA ARG A 73 -2.85 -8.51 27.83
C ARG A 73 -3.76 -7.70 26.92
N ALA A 74 -3.73 -7.94 25.61
CA ALA A 74 -4.61 -7.26 24.66
C ALA A 74 -6.09 -7.62 24.90
N ARG A 75 -6.39 -8.89 25.19
CA ARG A 75 -7.74 -9.36 25.55
C ARG A 75 -8.19 -8.85 26.91
N LEU A 76 -7.32 -8.85 27.93
CA LEU A 76 -7.63 -8.28 29.25
C LEU A 76 -7.83 -6.76 29.19
N GLY A 77 -7.11 -6.07 28.31
CA GLY A 77 -7.29 -4.64 28.05
C GLY A 77 -8.48 -4.32 27.13
N ALA A 78 -9.13 -5.33 26.53
CA ALA A 78 -10.21 -5.10 25.58
C ALA A 78 -11.47 -4.50 26.21
N SER A 79 -11.65 -4.70 27.52
CA SER A 79 -12.76 -4.15 28.31
C SER A 79 -12.44 -2.79 28.96
N ARG A 80 -11.18 -2.32 28.93
CA ARG A 80 -10.81 -1.01 29.49
C ARG A 80 -11.29 0.10 28.54
N GLU A 81 -11.94 1.12 29.08
CA GLU A 81 -12.24 2.34 28.32
C GLU A 81 -10.96 2.97 27.76
N LEU A 82 -11.03 3.43 26.51
CA LEU A 82 -9.95 4.19 25.89
C LEU A 82 -9.78 5.53 26.62
N THR A 83 -8.53 5.99 26.77
CA THR A 83 -8.30 7.37 27.18
C THR A 83 -8.76 8.34 26.08
N SER A 84 -8.88 9.63 26.39
CA SER A 84 -9.22 10.66 25.39
C SER A 84 -8.26 10.64 24.18
N VAL A 85 -6.95 10.50 24.44
CA VAL A 85 -5.90 10.41 23.42
C VAL A 85 -6.04 9.12 22.59
N GLU A 86 -6.30 7.99 23.23
CA GLU A 86 -6.50 6.73 22.51
C GLU A 86 -7.77 6.76 21.65
N ALA A 87 -8.84 7.39 22.14
CA ALA A 87 -10.08 7.58 21.40
C ALA A 87 -9.89 8.50 20.19
N GLU A 88 -9.03 9.52 20.30
CA GLU A 88 -8.64 10.37 19.18
C GLU A 88 -7.85 9.62 18.11
N ILE A 89 -6.82 8.89 18.54
CA ILE A 89 -6.01 8.05 17.64
C ILE A 89 -6.89 7.01 16.94
N ALA A 90 -7.86 6.44 17.66
CA ALA A 90 -8.73 5.41 17.15
C ALA A 90 -9.69 5.88 16.03
N ARG A 91 -9.93 7.19 15.91
CA ARG A 91 -10.78 7.76 14.84
C ARG A 91 -10.07 7.84 13.50
N THR A 92 -8.75 8.07 13.51
CA THR A 92 -8.05 8.51 12.29
C THR A 92 -6.85 7.65 11.92
N PHE A 93 -6.21 7.00 12.89
CA PHE A 93 -4.92 6.32 12.68
C PHE A 93 -5.06 4.81 12.64
N VAL A 94 -5.63 4.21 13.69
CA VAL A 94 -5.70 2.74 13.85
C VAL A 94 -7.03 2.34 14.48
N ARG A 95 -7.48 1.09 14.30
CA ARG A 95 -8.72 0.62 14.94
C ARG A 95 -8.54 0.48 16.47
N PRO A 96 -9.57 0.73 17.30
CA PRO A 96 -9.51 0.61 18.77
C PRO A 96 -8.87 -0.68 19.30
N GLU A 97 -9.23 -1.81 18.71
CA GLU A 97 -8.75 -3.13 19.09
C GLU A 97 -7.27 -3.29 18.70
N HIS A 98 -6.89 -2.83 17.51
CA HIS A 98 -5.50 -2.90 17.03
C HIS A 98 -4.58 -1.99 17.84
N LEU A 99 -5.06 -0.81 18.26
CA LEU A 99 -4.36 0.10 19.16
C LEU A 99 -3.84 -0.64 20.41
N ARG A 100 -4.69 -1.47 21.03
CA ARG A 100 -4.34 -2.25 22.23
C ARG A 100 -3.33 -3.35 21.94
N ALA A 101 -3.47 -4.03 20.80
CA ALA A 101 -2.51 -5.05 20.36
C ALA A 101 -1.13 -4.44 20.10
N ILE A 102 -1.08 -3.30 19.41
CA ILE A 102 0.13 -2.53 19.16
C ILE A 102 0.76 -2.09 20.49
N SER A 103 -0.03 -1.58 21.45
CA SER A 103 0.48 -1.21 22.77
C SER A 103 1.15 -2.37 23.49
N ALA A 104 0.52 -3.54 23.46
CA ALA A 104 1.03 -4.74 24.11
C ALA A 104 2.33 -5.22 23.46
N ALA A 105 2.42 -5.17 22.12
CA ALA A 105 3.62 -5.48 21.37
C ALA A 105 4.76 -4.49 21.70
N ALA A 106 4.50 -3.18 21.63
CA ALA A 106 5.48 -2.13 21.91
C ALA A 106 6.04 -2.21 23.33
N ARG A 107 5.17 -2.44 24.32
CA ARG A 107 5.57 -2.61 25.72
C ARG A 107 6.45 -3.84 25.91
N SER A 108 6.07 -4.97 25.32
CA SER A 108 6.77 -6.25 25.49
C SER A 108 8.08 -6.32 24.69
N GLY A 109 8.13 -5.64 23.55
CA GLY A 109 9.29 -5.57 22.68
C GLY A 109 10.23 -4.41 23.00
N ALA A 110 9.88 -3.56 23.98
CA ALA A 110 10.61 -2.36 24.37
C ALA A 110 11.00 -1.51 23.15
N PHE A 111 9.99 -1.14 22.36
CA PHE A 111 10.16 -0.26 21.19
C PHE A 111 9.10 0.85 21.19
N ALA A 112 9.34 1.88 20.38
CA ALA A 112 8.35 2.88 20.04
C ALA A 112 8.06 2.84 18.53
N VAL A 113 6.81 3.08 18.15
CA VAL A 113 6.40 3.18 16.74
C VAL A 113 5.46 4.36 16.55
N SER A 114 5.55 5.01 15.41
CA SER A 114 4.60 6.05 15.01
C SER A 114 3.89 5.71 13.72
N PHE A 115 2.65 6.18 13.59
CA PHE A 115 1.78 5.95 12.44
C PHE A 115 1.31 7.28 11.87
N ARG A 116 1.25 7.31 10.54
CA ARG A 116 0.53 8.34 9.80
C ARG A 116 -0.96 8.03 9.86
N ALA A 117 -1.78 9.04 9.61
CA ALA A 117 -3.23 8.84 9.50
C ALA A 117 -3.58 7.89 8.35
N SER A 118 -4.15 6.73 8.66
CA SER A 118 -4.77 5.85 7.64
C SER A 118 -6.04 6.48 7.06
N GLY A 119 -6.77 7.25 7.89
CA GLY A 119 -8.02 7.90 7.51
C GLY A 119 -9.26 7.03 7.73
N GLU A 120 -10.40 7.69 7.98
CA GLU A 120 -11.66 7.04 8.36
C GLU A 120 -12.15 6.01 7.32
N LEU A 121 -11.99 6.31 6.02
CA LEU A 121 -12.40 5.42 4.94
C LEU A 121 -11.60 4.09 4.95
N THR A 122 -10.29 4.15 5.22
CA THR A 122 -9.46 2.95 5.36
C THR A 122 -9.86 2.17 6.61
N LEU A 123 -10.06 2.86 7.75
CA LEU A 123 -10.50 2.19 8.98
C LEU A 123 -11.87 1.51 8.83
N LYS A 124 -12.82 2.15 8.12
CA LYS A 124 -14.11 1.58 7.72
C LYS A 124 -13.93 0.26 6.96
N ARG A 125 -13.04 0.21 5.96
CA ARG A 125 -12.79 -1.01 5.17
C ARG A 125 -12.05 -2.08 5.95
N LEU A 126 -11.10 -1.67 6.80
CA LEU A 126 -10.42 -2.61 7.69
C LEU A 126 -11.40 -3.27 8.67
N ALA A 127 -12.38 -2.52 9.18
CA ALA A 127 -13.46 -3.05 10.02
C ALA A 127 -14.37 -4.03 9.28
N ALA A 128 -14.55 -3.86 7.97
CA ALA A 128 -15.26 -4.81 7.12
C ALA A 128 -14.42 -6.05 6.70
N GLY A 129 -13.19 -6.17 7.19
CA GLY A 129 -12.32 -7.31 6.90
C GLY A 129 -11.50 -7.19 5.60
N ALA A 130 -11.54 -6.05 4.91
CA ALA A 130 -10.83 -5.84 3.64
C ALA A 130 -9.31 -6.01 3.79
N PRO A 131 -8.61 -6.71 2.89
CA PRO A 131 -7.14 -6.83 2.93
C PRO A 131 -6.47 -5.48 2.75
N ALA A 132 -5.24 -5.36 3.22
CA ALA A 132 -4.42 -4.17 3.10
C ALA A 132 -3.36 -4.36 2.03
N LYS A 133 -3.23 -3.38 1.12
CA LYS A 133 -2.31 -3.47 -0.01
C LYS A 133 -0.84 -3.47 0.42
N GLY A 134 0.00 -4.26 -0.25
CA GLY A 134 1.46 -4.19 -0.12
C GLY A 134 2.10 -3.24 -1.12
N HIS A 135 3.42 -3.26 -1.21
CA HIS A 135 4.19 -2.48 -2.19
C HIS A 135 3.97 -2.91 -3.65
N ASP A 136 3.33 -4.05 -3.87
CA ASP A 136 2.96 -4.50 -5.20
C ASP A 136 1.86 -3.61 -5.81
N ILE A 137 0.94 -3.03 -5.01
CA ILE A 137 -0.12 -2.13 -5.50
C ILE A 137 0.22 -0.68 -5.14
N LEU A 138 0.76 0.06 -6.10
CA LEU A 138 1.13 1.48 -5.90
C LEU A 138 -0.05 2.45 -5.98
N GLU A 139 -1.18 2.00 -6.52
CA GLU A 139 -2.33 2.84 -6.82
C GLU A 139 -3.09 3.33 -5.58
N LYS A 140 -3.79 4.45 -5.72
CA LYS A 140 -4.38 5.20 -4.61
C LYS A 140 -5.74 4.60 -4.20
N THR A 141 -6.01 4.69 -2.90
CA THR A 141 -7.34 4.47 -2.33
C THR A 141 -8.33 5.51 -2.86
N ILE A 142 -9.57 5.09 -3.15
CA ILE A 142 -10.69 5.94 -3.55
C ILE A 142 -11.08 6.82 -2.36
N LYS A 143 -10.69 8.09 -2.40
CA LYS A 143 -10.95 9.09 -1.35
C LYS A 143 -11.10 10.48 -1.96
N PRO A 144 -11.60 11.49 -1.21
CA PRO A 144 -11.84 12.83 -1.77
C PRO A 144 -10.64 13.40 -2.52
N ALA A 145 -9.43 13.30 -1.96
CA ALA A 145 -8.21 13.80 -2.60
C ALA A 145 -7.87 13.09 -3.92
N SER A 146 -8.01 11.75 -4.01
CA SER A 146 -7.73 11.03 -5.25
C SER A 146 -8.81 11.29 -6.31
N MET A 147 -10.06 11.42 -5.88
CA MET A 147 -11.17 11.81 -6.76
C MET A 147 -10.96 13.21 -7.33
N GLN A 148 -10.52 14.16 -6.50
CA GLN A 148 -10.22 15.53 -6.92
C GLN A 148 -9.07 15.58 -7.92
N GLU A 149 -8.02 14.79 -7.71
CA GLU A 149 -6.87 14.68 -8.60
C GLU A 149 -7.26 14.15 -9.98
N VAL A 150 -8.14 13.15 -10.04
CA VAL A 150 -8.53 12.48 -11.29
C VAL A 150 -9.66 13.19 -12.02
N TYR A 151 -10.71 13.60 -11.31
CA TYR A 151 -11.96 14.11 -11.90
C TYR A 151 -12.11 15.64 -11.83
N GLY A 152 -11.20 16.35 -11.16
CA GLY A 152 -11.24 17.81 -11.08
C GLY A 152 -12.57 18.32 -10.56
N THR A 153 -13.27 19.12 -11.36
CA THR A 153 -14.55 19.73 -10.99
C THR A 153 -15.71 18.74 -10.89
N ASP A 154 -15.64 17.57 -11.54
CA ASP A 154 -16.67 16.52 -11.47
C ASP A 154 -16.52 15.64 -10.21
N ALA A 155 -15.44 15.80 -9.46
CA ALA A 155 -15.11 14.97 -8.30
C ALA A 155 -16.23 14.89 -7.24
N PRO A 156 -16.92 15.98 -6.83
CA PRO A 156 -18.00 15.89 -5.84
C PRO A 156 -19.16 15.01 -6.30
N ARG A 157 -19.56 15.12 -7.57
CA ARG A 157 -20.65 14.31 -8.14
C ARG A 157 -20.27 12.83 -8.20
N ARG A 158 -19.05 12.54 -8.68
CA ARG A 158 -18.52 11.16 -8.78
C ARG A 158 -18.32 10.53 -7.41
N LEU A 159 -17.80 11.28 -6.45
CA LEU A 159 -17.63 10.83 -5.07
C LEU A 159 -19.00 10.46 -4.45
N ALA A 160 -20.03 11.28 -4.61
CA ALA A 160 -21.37 10.97 -4.12
C ALA A 160 -21.96 9.68 -4.75
N GLN A 161 -21.61 9.35 -6.00
CA GLN A 161 -21.99 8.08 -6.63
C GLN A 161 -21.26 6.90 -6.01
N ILE A 162 -19.94 7.04 -5.80
CA ILE A 162 -19.07 6.04 -5.17
C ILE A 162 -19.49 5.73 -3.73
N GLU A 163 -19.81 6.77 -2.95
CA GLU A 163 -20.28 6.63 -1.56
C GLU A 163 -21.62 5.91 -1.51
N ARG A 164 -22.57 6.24 -2.40
CA ARG A 164 -23.85 5.51 -2.54
C ARG A 164 -23.65 4.05 -2.91
N ALA A 165 -22.65 3.77 -3.74
CA ALA A 165 -22.28 2.40 -4.11
C ALA A 165 -21.48 1.66 -3.03
N ASP A 166 -21.07 2.34 -1.95
CA ASP A 166 -20.25 1.84 -0.84
C ASP A 166 -18.89 1.27 -1.27
N ILE A 167 -18.23 1.89 -2.26
CA ILE A 167 -16.88 1.48 -2.74
C ILE A 167 -15.77 2.50 -2.40
N ASP A 168 -16.09 3.59 -1.71
CA ASP A 168 -15.13 4.54 -1.11
C ASP A 168 -14.16 3.83 -0.15
N GLY A 169 -12.91 4.23 -0.06
CA GLY A 169 -11.94 3.62 0.87
C GLY A 169 -11.31 2.30 0.43
N TYR A 170 -11.70 1.73 -0.72
CA TYR A 170 -10.97 0.66 -1.38
C TYR A 170 -9.90 1.20 -2.34
N VAL A 171 -8.95 0.36 -2.72
CA VAL A 171 -7.88 0.68 -3.67
C VAL A 171 -8.42 0.58 -5.08
N GLY A 172 -8.42 1.71 -5.79
CA GLY A 172 -8.86 1.79 -7.17
C GLY A 172 -7.76 1.36 -8.13
N HIS A 173 -8.16 0.80 -9.26
CA HIS A 173 -7.37 0.77 -10.47
C HIS A 173 -7.77 1.96 -11.34
N TRP A 174 -6.83 2.87 -11.55
CA TRP A 174 -6.97 4.16 -12.21
C TRP A 174 -6.18 4.13 -13.51
N ALA A 175 -6.83 4.41 -14.63
CA ALA A 175 -6.16 4.65 -15.90
C ALA A 175 -7.04 5.48 -16.83
N ASN A 176 -6.42 6.22 -17.75
CA ASN A 176 -7.11 7.13 -18.67
C ASN A 176 -7.99 8.15 -17.93
N ASP A 177 -7.47 8.73 -16.84
CA ASP A 177 -8.13 9.73 -16.01
C ASP A 177 -9.50 9.28 -15.45
N LYS A 178 -9.60 7.99 -15.10
CA LYS A 178 -10.80 7.41 -14.48
C LYS A 178 -10.47 6.20 -13.63
N LEU A 179 -11.34 5.93 -12.67
CA LEU A 179 -11.43 4.65 -11.98
C LEU A 179 -12.00 3.59 -12.93
N LEU A 180 -11.21 2.57 -13.21
CA LEU A 180 -11.54 1.43 -14.06
C LEU A 180 -11.93 0.19 -13.26
N GLY A 181 -11.58 0.12 -11.97
CA GLY A 181 -11.88 -1.05 -11.15
C GLY A 181 -11.40 -0.97 -9.71
N LEU A 182 -11.60 -2.06 -8.98
CA LEU A 182 -11.13 -2.26 -7.61
C LEU A 182 -10.09 -3.36 -7.59
N TYR A 183 -8.91 -3.14 -6.99
CA TYR A 183 -7.94 -4.21 -6.82
C TYR A 183 -8.47 -5.28 -5.86
N MET A 184 -8.32 -6.55 -6.22
CA MET A 184 -8.94 -7.68 -5.53
C MET A 184 -7.91 -8.59 -4.86
N ASP A 185 -8.25 -9.13 -3.70
CA ASP A 185 -7.43 -10.11 -2.99
C ASP A 185 -7.16 -11.35 -3.88
N PRO A 186 -5.94 -11.90 -3.89
CA PRO A 186 -5.62 -13.17 -4.53
C PRO A 186 -6.47 -14.36 -4.04
N ALA A 187 -7.06 -14.27 -2.85
CA ALA A 187 -7.99 -15.25 -2.30
C ALA A 187 -9.31 -15.32 -3.10
N VAL A 188 -9.64 -14.32 -3.92
CA VAL A 188 -10.69 -14.47 -4.94
C VAL A 188 -10.20 -15.49 -5.97
N ASN A 189 -10.78 -16.67 -5.91
CA ASN A 189 -10.32 -17.83 -6.66
C ASN A 189 -11.48 -18.56 -7.36
N GLU A 190 -11.14 -19.35 -8.38
CA GLU A 190 -12.10 -20.08 -9.21
C GLU A 190 -12.90 -21.12 -8.43
N ARG A 191 -12.30 -21.74 -7.40
CA ARG A 191 -12.96 -22.78 -6.59
C ARG A 191 -14.06 -22.21 -5.71
N ASP A 192 -13.76 -21.12 -5.01
CA ASP A 192 -14.64 -20.58 -3.97
C ASP A 192 -15.59 -19.51 -4.54
N THR A 193 -15.19 -18.81 -5.61
CA THR A 193 -15.93 -17.70 -6.22
C THR A 193 -15.84 -17.69 -7.76
N PRO A 194 -16.26 -18.74 -8.47
CA PRO A 194 -15.99 -18.92 -9.92
C PRO A 194 -16.50 -17.76 -10.78
N ALA A 195 -17.75 -17.35 -10.59
CA ALA A 195 -18.35 -16.28 -11.39
C ALA A 195 -17.61 -14.94 -11.18
N LEU A 196 -17.25 -14.61 -9.94
CA LEU A 196 -16.48 -13.41 -9.64
C LEU A 196 -15.06 -13.50 -10.21
N PHE A 197 -14.40 -14.65 -10.06
CA PHE A 197 -13.06 -14.90 -10.56
C PHE A 197 -12.95 -14.67 -12.07
N HIS A 198 -13.89 -15.19 -12.86
CA HIS A 198 -13.90 -15.00 -14.31
C HIS A 198 -14.26 -13.57 -14.74
N ALA A 199 -14.87 -12.78 -13.86
CA ALA A 199 -15.14 -11.37 -14.13
C ALA A 199 -13.94 -10.45 -13.84
N LEU A 200 -12.89 -10.95 -13.17
CA LEU A 200 -11.69 -10.18 -12.89
C LEU A 200 -10.89 -9.93 -14.17
N ARG A 201 -10.27 -8.76 -14.23
CA ARG A 201 -9.28 -8.38 -15.25
C ARG A 201 -7.90 -8.35 -14.61
N SER A 202 -6.88 -8.44 -15.45
CA SER A 202 -5.49 -8.36 -15.00
C SER A 202 -4.81 -7.10 -15.54
N THR A 203 -3.97 -6.49 -14.71
CA THR A 203 -3.00 -5.48 -15.14
C THR A 203 -1.81 -6.14 -15.84
N PRO A 204 -0.95 -5.37 -16.54
CA PRO A 204 0.31 -5.90 -17.08
C PRO A 204 1.24 -6.50 -16.02
N SER A 205 1.16 -6.04 -14.77
CA SER A 205 1.91 -6.59 -13.63
C SER A 205 1.30 -7.89 -13.06
N GLY A 206 0.20 -8.37 -13.63
CA GLY A 206 -0.47 -9.61 -13.21
C GLY A 206 -1.42 -9.45 -12.03
N GLN A 207 -1.63 -8.23 -11.53
CA GLN A 207 -2.58 -7.97 -10.46
C GLN A 207 -4.01 -7.98 -10.98
N ARG A 208 -4.92 -8.52 -10.17
CA ARG A 208 -6.32 -8.64 -10.54
C ARG A 208 -7.14 -7.48 -10.00
N TYR A 209 -8.06 -6.99 -10.82
CA TYR A 209 -9.03 -5.99 -10.44
C TYR A 209 -10.43 -6.36 -10.94
N TYR A 210 -11.45 -5.99 -10.16
CA TYR A 210 -12.84 -6.08 -10.56
C TYR A 210 -13.23 -4.81 -11.32
N PRO A 211 -13.76 -4.92 -12.56
CA PRO A 211 -14.06 -3.75 -13.38
C PRO A 211 -15.22 -2.91 -12.81
N VAL A 212 -15.10 -1.59 -12.87
CA VAL A 212 -16.12 -0.62 -12.44
C VAL A 212 -16.52 0.24 -13.63
N ASN A 213 -17.83 0.39 -13.85
CA ASN A 213 -18.37 1.31 -14.85
C ASN A 213 -19.07 2.48 -14.17
N HIS A 214 -18.58 3.71 -14.41
CA HIS A 214 -19.16 4.91 -13.82
C HIS A 214 -20.52 5.32 -14.39
N ASP A 215 -20.83 4.88 -15.61
CA ASP A 215 -22.11 5.19 -16.26
C ASP A 215 -23.19 4.18 -15.87
N ASP A 216 -22.78 3.01 -15.36
CA ASP A 216 -23.65 1.98 -14.78
C ASP A 216 -22.98 1.35 -13.55
N LEU A 217 -22.93 2.12 -12.46
CA LEU A 217 -22.21 1.72 -11.24
C LEU A 217 -22.91 0.57 -10.51
N GLU A 218 -24.25 0.62 -10.42
CA GLU A 218 -25.02 -0.46 -9.78
C GLU A 218 -24.96 -1.75 -10.60
N GLY A 219 -25.17 -1.69 -11.92
CA GLY A 219 -25.10 -2.86 -12.78
C GLY A 219 -23.70 -3.48 -12.82
N SER A 220 -22.65 -2.64 -12.92
CA SER A 220 -21.28 -3.15 -12.90
C SER A 220 -20.87 -3.77 -11.56
N LEU A 221 -21.39 -3.29 -10.42
CA LEU A 221 -21.09 -3.85 -9.10
C LEU A 221 -22.01 -5.02 -8.69
N ALA A 222 -23.09 -5.29 -9.43
CA ALA A 222 -24.10 -6.26 -9.05
C ALA A 222 -23.52 -7.67 -8.82
N LEU A 223 -22.65 -8.15 -9.71
CA LEU A 223 -22.01 -9.47 -9.55
C LEU A 223 -21.13 -9.52 -8.28
N LEU A 224 -20.30 -8.51 -8.07
CA LEU A 224 -19.48 -8.40 -6.85
C LEU A 224 -20.35 -8.42 -5.60
N LYS A 225 -21.35 -7.54 -5.52
CA LYS A 225 -22.23 -7.40 -4.35
C LYS A 225 -23.09 -8.64 -4.06
N ASN A 226 -23.43 -9.41 -5.10
CA ASN A 226 -24.19 -10.66 -4.98
C ASN A 226 -23.32 -11.91 -4.80
N THR A 227 -21.98 -11.77 -4.79
CA THR A 227 -21.08 -12.90 -4.56
C THR A 227 -21.27 -13.45 -3.15
N ARG A 228 -21.54 -14.76 -3.07
CA ARG A 228 -21.71 -15.49 -1.81
C ARG A 228 -20.37 -15.85 -1.21
N GLY A 229 -20.26 -15.75 0.11
CA GLY A 229 -19.10 -16.25 0.83
C GLY A 229 -19.07 -17.79 0.91
N PRO A 230 -17.96 -18.38 1.37
CA PRO A 230 -17.83 -19.83 1.57
C PRO A 230 -18.91 -20.44 2.47
N LEU A 231 -19.50 -19.63 3.37
CA LEU A 231 -20.58 -20.04 4.28
C LEU A 231 -21.99 -19.75 3.74
N GLY A 232 -22.11 -19.33 2.46
CA GLY A 232 -23.39 -19.06 1.81
C GLY A 232 -24.03 -17.71 2.17
N GLU A 233 -23.39 -16.89 2.99
CA GLU A 233 -23.84 -15.55 3.37
C GLU A 233 -23.87 -14.59 2.16
N THR A 234 -24.90 -13.75 2.09
CA THR A 234 -25.11 -12.73 1.04
C THR A 234 -24.98 -11.31 1.60
N GLY A 235 -24.68 -10.34 0.74
CA GLY A 235 -24.82 -8.91 1.03
C GLY A 235 -23.61 -8.21 1.64
N ASN A 236 -22.74 -8.91 2.38
CA ASN A 236 -21.54 -8.29 3.00
C ASN A 236 -20.21 -8.97 2.70
N PHE A 237 -20.21 -10.24 2.25
CA PHE A 237 -18.97 -10.98 1.99
C PHE A 237 -18.04 -10.23 1.02
N TRP A 238 -18.58 -9.63 -0.03
CA TRP A 238 -17.79 -8.89 -1.00
C TRP A 238 -16.93 -7.79 -0.38
N LYS A 239 -17.32 -7.23 0.77
CA LYS A 239 -16.60 -6.11 1.41
C LYS A 239 -15.23 -6.49 1.93
N CYS A 240 -14.96 -7.79 2.13
CA CYS A 240 -13.64 -8.27 2.53
C CYS A 240 -12.75 -8.67 1.35
N LEU A 241 -13.20 -8.49 0.10
CA LEU A 241 -12.45 -8.94 -1.09
C LEU A 241 -11.54 -7.86 -1.71
N PRO A 242 -11.97 -6.59 -1.87
CA PRO A 242 -11.10 -5.57 -2.45
C PRO A 242 -10.08 -5.05 -1.43
N TYR A 243 -8.90 -4.68 -1.91
CA TYR A 243 -7.87 -4.07 -1.10
C TYR A 243 -8.27 -2.70 -0.55
N THR A 244 -7.79 -2.37 0.65
CA THR A 244 -7.78 -1.03 1.24
C THR A 244 -6.34 -0.64 1.62
N GLY A 245 -6.16 0.53 2.23
CA GLY A 245 -4.88 0.98 2.78
C GLY A 245 -4.45 0.17 4.01
N ASP A 246 -3.17 0.21 4.33
CA ASP A 246 -2.59 -0.41 5.51
C ASP A 246 -2.36 0.63 6.64
N TYR A 247 -1.62 0.24 7.67
CA TYR A 247 -1.14 1.14 8.71
C TYR A 247 0.25 1.66 8.34
N ASP A 248 0.23 2.79 7.63
CA ASP A 248 1.42 3.55 7.22
C ASP A 248 2.26 3.96 8.45
N MET A 249 3.34 3.22 8.72
CA MET A 249 4.27 3.60 9.78
C MET A 249 5.12 4.79 9.36
N HIS A 250 5.27 5.72 10.28
CA HIS A 250 6.14 6.87 10.15
C HIS A 250 7.57 6.57 10.61
N ASP A 251 7.74 5.99 11.82
CA ASP A 251 9.05 5.64 12.38
C ASP A 251 8.97 4.43 13.34
N MET A 252 10.11 3.78 13.55
CA MET A 252 10.37 2.74 14.54
C MET A 252 11.63 3.07 15.34
N LEU A 253 11.52 3.09 16.67
CA LEU A 253 12.64 3.32 17.57
C LEU A 253 12.90 2.09 18.42
N ASN A 254 14.15 1.65 18.46
CA ASN A 254 14.59 0.71 19.49
C ASN A 254 14.66 1.47 20.82
N MET A 255 13.95 0.99 21.83
CA MET A 255 13.97 1.56 23.18
C MET A 255 14.65 0.62 24.19
N ALA A 256 15.15 -0.53 23.72
CA ALA A 256 15.93 -1.48 24.50
C ALA A 256 17.43 -1.28 24.27
N GLY A 257 18.21 -1.12 25.34
CA GLY A 257 19.65 -0.90 25.23
C GLY A 257 19.98 0.43 24.54
N HIS A 258 20.76 0.39 23.45
CA HIS A 258 21.12 1.58 22.69
C HIS A 258 19.92 2.12 21.91
N ARG A 259 19.43 3.30 22.34
CA ARG A 259 18.24 3.93 21.78
C ARG A 259 18.56 4.60 20.46
N ALA A 260 17.89 4.19 19.40
CA ALA A 260 18.13 4.70 18.05
C ALA A 260 16.95 4.40 17.12
N PRO A 261 16.84 5.10 15.98
CA PRO A 261 15.95 4.68 14.89
C PRO A 261 16.37 3.30 14.38
N VAL A 262 15.39 2.49 14.01
CA VAL A 262 15.63 1.12 13.51
C VAL A 262 16.04 1.18 12.03
N PRO A 263 17.23 0.66 11.65
CA PRO A 263 17.70 0.74 10.27
C PRO A 263 16.85 -0.08 9.29
N SER A 264 16.76 0.40 8.04
CA SER A 264 16.06 -0.28 6.94
C SER A 264 16.67 -1.66 6.66
N GLY A 265 15.83 -2.66 6.44
CA GLY A 265 16.21 -4.05 6.18
C GLY A 265 16.82 -4.78 7.37
N SER A 266 16.91 -4.15 8.55
CA SER A 266 17.51 -4.75 9.73
C SER A 266 16.67 -5.89 10.31
N ARG A 267 17.30 -6.77 11.09
CA ARG A 267 16.58 -7.82 11.83
C ARG A 267 15.55 -7.23 12.79
N ASP A 268 15.82 -6.06 13.35
CA ASP A 268 14.90 -5.38 14.27
C ASP A 268 13.67 -4.82 13.55
N GLU A 269 13.81 -4.27 12.33
CA GLU A 269 12.67 -3.82 11.52
C GLU A 269 11.69 -4.98 11.28
N HIS A 270 12.20 -6.09 10.75
CA HIS A 270 11.42 -7.29 10.51
C HIS A 270 10.80 -7.86 11.80
N ARG A 271 11.57 -7.89 12.89
CA ARG A 271 11.09 -8.37 14.21
C ARG A 271 9.95 -7.51 14.74
N ILE A 272 10.05 -6.19 14.64
CA ILE A 272 9.01 -5.25 15.11
C ILE A 272 7.76 -5.39 14.25
N MET A 273 7.89 -5.35 12.92
CA MET A 273 6.76 -5.56 12.00
C MET A 273 6.05 -6.89 12.26
N GLN A 274 6.81 -7.97 12.43
CA GLN A 274 6.26 -9.29 12.75
C GLN A 274 5.56 -9.28 14.11
N ALA A 275 6.15 -8.67 15.13
CA ALA A 275 5.54 -8.59 16.47
C ALA A 275 4.21 -7.83 16.45
N LEU A 276 4.12 -6.73 15.69
CA LEU A 276 2.90 -5.96 15.50
C LEU A 276 1.82 -6.79 14.79
N ASN A 277 2.13 -7.38 13.64
CA ASN A 277 1.17 -8.19 12.88
C ASN A 277 0.71 -9.44 13.66
N VAL A 278 1.60 -10.09 14.42
CA VAL A 278 1.24 -11.22 15.29
C VAL A 278 0.30 -10.78 16.42
N ALA A 279 0.58 -9.62 17.03
CA ALA A 279 -0.29 -9.10 18.09
C ALA A 279 -1.69 -8.76 17.57
N ILE A 280 -1.77 -8.12 16.39
CA ILE A 280 -3.03 -7.79 15.71
C ILE A 280 -3.78 -9.08 15.35
N GLY A 281 -3.12 -10.04 14.68
CA GLY A 281 -3.77 -11.29 14.27
C GLY A 281 -4.28 -12.16 15.42
N ALA A 282 -3.77 -11.96 16.65
CA ALA A 282 -4.24 -12.68 17.82
C ALA A 282 -5.57 -12.16 18.40
N ILE A 283 -5.96 -10.94 18.04
CA ILE A 283 -7.23 -10.31 18.44
C ILE A 283 -8.21 -10.12 17.28
N ASP A 284 -7.70 -9.99 16.05
CA ASP A 284 -8.47 -9.92 14.82
C ASP A 284 -8.05 -11.11 13.94
N PRO A 285 -8.77 -12.25 14.01
CA PRO A 285 -8.42 -13.47 13.29
C PRO A 285 -8.47 -13.32 11.77
N VAL A 286 -9.13 -12.30 11.23
CA VAL A 286 -9.10 -12.00 9.79
C VAL A 286 -7.69 -11.52 9.39
N ARG A 287 -6.96 -10.91 10.33
CA ARG A 287 -5.62 -10.33 10.15
C ARG A 287 -4.50 -11.31 10.49
N THR A 288 -4.58 -12.52 9.97
CA THR A 288 -3.54 -13.53 10.25
C THR A 288 -2.18 -13.06 9.74
N ALA A 289 -1.15 -13.14 10.58
CA ALA A 289 0.21 -12.71 10.22
C ALA A 289 0.83 -13.53 9.07
N SER A 290 0.29 -14.72 8.80
CA SER A 290 0.67 -15.59 7.68
C SER A 290 0.00 -15.22 6.35
N SER A 291 -1.10 -14.47 6.38
CA SER A 291 -1.77 -14.01 5.17
C SER A 291 -1.14 -12.70 4.71
N GLY A 292 -0.38 -12.76 3.62
CA GLY A 292 0.38 -11.62 3.10
C GLY A 292 -0.46 -10.34 2.97
N SER A 293 -1.64 -10.46 2.35
CA SER A 293 -2.59 -9.36 2.10
C SER A 293 -3.38 -8.90 3.32
N HIS A 294 -3.48 -9.71 4.38
CA HIS A 294 -4.27 -9.37 5.56
C HIS A 294 -3.43 -8.83 6.73
N ARG A 295 -2.11 -8.77 6.58
CA ARG A 295 -1.25 -8.00 7.48
C ARG A 295 -1.57 -6.51 7.36
N LEU A 296 -1.52 -5.79 8.47
CA LEU A 296 -1.76 -4.34 8.48
C LEU A 296 -0.49 -3.52 8.50
N ILE A 297 0.63 -4.16 8.82
CA ILE A 297 1.96 -3.57 8.68
C ILE A 297 2.61 -4.25 7.48
N GLN A 298 2.53 -3.61 6.30
CA GLN A 298 2.99 -4.21 5.05
C GLN A 298 4.45 -3.86 4.73
N HIS A 299 4.93 -2.71 5.19
CA HIS A 299 6.28 -2.23 4.88
C HIS A 299 6.99 -1.54 6.04
N GLY A 300 8.27 -1.22 5.84
CA GLY A 300 9.08 -0.45 6.78
C GLY A 300 8.56 1.00 6.94
N PRO A 301 9.04 1.73 7.96
CA PRO A 301 8.57 3.07 8.25
C PRO A 301 9.06 4.10 7.23
N GLN A 302 8.32 5.20 7.10
CA GLN A 302 8.69 6.36 6.26
C GLN A 302 10.11 6.88 6.54
N HIS A 303 10.56 6.84 7.79
CA HIS A 303 11.93 7.20 8.18
C HIS A 303 13.00 6.51 7.32
N ASN A 304 12.73 5.26 6.94
CA ASN A 304 13.63 4.38 6.20
C ASN A 304 13.52 4.51 4.68
N TYR A 305 12.54 5.24 4.15
CA TYR A 305 12.26 5.34 2.70
C TYR A 305 13.49 5.72 1.87
N VAL A 306 14.20 6.79 2.22
CA VAL A 306 15.37 7.26 1.45
C VAL A 306 16.50 6.23 1.45
N ALA A 307 16.72 5.56 2.59
CA ALA A 307 17.75 4.51 2.68
C ALA A 307 17.36 3.31 1.83
N HIS A 308 16.09 2.89 1.89
CA HIS A 308 15.54 1.82 1.06
C HIS A 308 15.71 2.11 -0.44
N MET A 309 15.28 3.29 -0.90
CA MET A 309 15.39 3.70 -2.30
C MET A 309 16.84 3.66 -2.81
N ARG A 310 17.79 4.16 -2.00
CA ARG A 310 19.21 4.17 -2.38
C ARG A 310 19.84 2.78 -2.48
N VAL A 311 19.35 1.81 -1.70
CA VAL A 311 19.89 0.45 -1.69
C VAL A 311 19.22 -0.42 -2.75
N ASN A 312 17.89 -0.40 -2.83
CA ASN A 312 17.08 -1.36 -3.60
C ASN A 312 16.58 -0.81 -4.95
N GLU A 313 16.48 0.52 -5.09
CA GLU A 313 15.92 1.18 -6.28
C GLU A 313 16.91 2.22 -6.83
N GLN A 314 18.15 1.78 -7.05
CA GLN A 314 19.25 2.64 -7.49
C GLN A 314 18.88 3.39 -8.77
N GLY A 315 18.96 4.72 -8.73
CA GLY A 315 18.63 5.61 -9.86
C GLY A 315 17.17 6.07 -9.92
N ALA A 316 16.27 5.53 -9.09
CA ALA A 316 14.90 6.02 -9.01
C ALA A 316 14.83 7.40 -8.33
N VAL A 317 13.91 8.23 -8.81
CA VAL A 317 13.68 9.58 -8.25
C VAL A 317 13.05 9.46 -6.87
N ILE A 318 13.65 10.13 -5.88
CA ILE A 318 13.12 10.17 -4.52
C ILE A 318 11.85 11.01 -4.50
N CYS A 319 10.74 10.43 -4.05
CA CYS A 319 9.51 11.18 -3.82
C CYS A 319 9.64 12.01 -2.53
N GLU A 320 9.83 13.33 -2.68
CA GLU A 320 10.01 14.23 -1.53
C GLU A 320 8.81 14.24 -0.58
N ALA A 321 7.58 14.09 -1.09
CA ALA A 321 6.37 13.98 -0.27
C ALA A 321 6.39 12.74 0.65
N VAL A 322 7.06 11.65 0.23
CA VAL A 322 7.26 10.46 1.04
C VAL A 322 8.51 10.58 1.92
N ALA A 323 9.52 11.37 1.51
CA ALA A 323 10.74 11.55 2.30
C ALA A 323 10.56 12.49 3.50
N LYS A 324 9.62 13.44 3.45
CA LYS A 324 9.32 14.39 4.53
C LYS A 324 8.34 13.79 5.55
N ALA A 325 8.54 14.09 6.83
CA ALA A 325 7.59 13.75 7.88
C ALA A 325 6.23 14.40 7.60
N SER A 326 5.15 13.65 7.80
CA SER A 326 3.78 14.17 7.67
C SER A 326 3.07 14.14 9.01
N PHE A 327 2.47 15.25 9.41
CA PHE A 327 1.75 15.39 10.67
C PHE A 327 0.23 15.46 10.44
N PRO A 328 -0.60 15.09 11.43
CA PRO A 328 -0.22 14.56 12.75
C PRO A 328 0.27 13.10 12.74
N LEU A 329 0.91 12.69 13.84
CA LEU A 329 1.42 11.32 14.06
C LEU A 329 0.84 10.71 15.34
N ALA A 330 0.36 9.47 15.27
CA ALA A 330 0.05 8.69 16.45
C ALA A 330 1.32 7.93 16.90
N MET A 331 1.85 8.27 18.07
CA MET A 331 3.06 7.67 18.63
C MET A 331 2.71 6.72 19.77
N CYS A 332 3.17 5.47 19.68
CA CYS A 332 3.12 4.47 20.75
C CYS A 332 4.51 4.24 21.33
N ASP A 333 4.83 4.85 22.46
CA ASP A 333 6.08 4.63 23.22
C ASP A 333 5.87 3.54 24.27
N ARG A 334 6.37 2.32 24.00
CA ARG A 334 6.31 1.18 24.94
C ARG A 334 4.90 0.94 25.51
N GLY A 335 3.89 1.18 24.70
CA GLY A 335 2.48 0.97 25.01
C GLY A 335 1.74 2.18 25.59
N THR A 336 2.36 3.35 25.65
CA THR A 336 1.68 4.62 25.95
C THR A 336 1.50 5.40 24.66
N TRP A 337 0.28 5.87 24.42
CA TRP A 337 -0.07 6.62 23.22
C TRP A 337 -0.05 8.13 23.43
N SER A 338 0.39 8.85 22.41
CA SER A 338 0.36 10.31 22.30
C SER A 338 0.17 10.72 20.84
N VAL A 339 -0.41 11.88 20.60
CA VAL A 339 -0.42 12.52 19.27
C VAL A 339 0.70 13.54 19.20
N ILE A 340 1.47 13.52 18.10
CA ILE A 340 2.51 14.50 17.79
C ILE A 340 2.02 15.32 16.60
N GLU A 341 1.73 16.59 16.86
CA GLU A 341 1.11 17.51 15.90
C GLU A 341 2.14 18.27 15.05
N THR A 342 3.37 18.43 15.54
CA THR A 342 4.35 19.33 14.90
C THR A 342 5.76 18.73 14.84
N PRO A 343 6.61 19.21 13.91
CA PRO A 343 8.03 18.87 13.87
C PRO A 343 8.77 19.12 15.18
N GLU A 344 8.45 20.20 15.89
CA GLU A 344 9.09 20.57 17.17
C GLU A 344 8.71 19.59 18.27
N ALA A 345 7.45 19.16 18.32
CA ALA A 345 7.00 18.14 19.26
C ALA A 345 7.66 16.78 18.96
N LEU A 346 7.88 16.46 17.69
CA LEU A 346 8.62 15.26 17.28
C LEU A 346 10.09 15.33 17.74
N ASP A 347 10.78 16.43 17.48
CA ASP A 347 12.16 16.61 17.92
C ASP A 347 12.29 16.58 19.45
N ALA A 348 11.38 17.24 20.17
CA ALA A 348 11.32 17.18 21.63
C ALA A 348 11.10 15.74 22.14
N PHE A 349 10.22 14.97 21.50
CA PHE A 349 10.03 13.56 21.81
C PHE A 349 11.34 12.78 21.68
N TYR A 350 12.07 12.94 20.56
CA TYR A 350 13.32 12.22 20.29
C TYR A 350 14.39 12.59 21.31
N ARG A 351 14.59 13.89 21.57
CA ARG A 351 15.54 14.39 22.56
C ARG A 351 15.28 13.85 23.96
N GLN A 352 14.02 13.87 24.42
CA GLN A 352 13.64 13.32 25.73
C GLN A 352 13.92 11.82 25.87
N ARG A 353 13.94 11.08 24.74
CA ARG A 353 14.27 9.66 24.72
C ARG A 353 15.77 9.39 24.52
N GLY A 354 16.58 10.41 24.28
CA GLY A 354 18.00 10.27 23.95
C GLY A 354 18.21 9.72 22.54
N VAL A 355 17.29 10.00 21.62
CA VAL A 355 17.36 9.60 20.21
C VAL A 355 17.61 10.85 19.36
N VAL A 356 18.42 10.73 18.33
CA VAL A 356 18.69 11.83 17.39
C VAL A 356 17.66 11.78 16.26
N LEU A 357 16.92 12.87 16.06
CA LEU A 357 16.02 13.00 14.92
C LEU A 357 16.81 13.12 13.61
N LYS A 358 16.29 12.47 12.56
CA LYS A 358 16.80 12.57 11.20
C LYS A 358 16.92 14.03 10.79
N GLU A 359 18.08 14.41 10.25
CA GLU A 359 18.42 15.80 9.92
C GLU A 359 17.36 16.47 9.04
N LYS A 360 16.93 15.80 7.96
CA LYS A 360 15.89 16.30 7.05
C LYS A 360 14.51 16.50 7.69
N TRP A 361 14.29 16.04 8.91
CA TRP A 361 13.03 16.21 9.64
C TRP A 361 13.14 17.29 10.72
N ARG A 362 14.31 17.92 10.89
CA ARG A 362 14.49 18.99 11.87
C ARG A 362 13.70 20.25 11.46
N PRO A 363 13.04 20.93 12.41
CA PRO A 363 12.28 22.15 12.15
C PRO A 363 13.09 23.23 11.42
N GLU A 364 14.33 23.44 11.87
CA GLU A 364 15.24 24.49 11.41
C GLU A 364 15.61 24.40 9.91
N LEU A 365 15.56 23.19 9.35
CA LEU A 365 15.86 22.95 7.92
C LEU A 365 14.60 22.96 7.03
N ASN A 366 13.41 22.83 7.62
CA ASN A 366 12.15 22.90 6.88
C ASN A 366 11.62 24.33 6.74
N ALA A 367 12.10 25.28 7.56
CA ALA A 367 11.72 26.70 7.51
C ALA A 367 12.24 27.47 6.28
N PHE A 368 13.21 26.93 5.54
CA PHE A 368 13.81 27.58 4.35
C PHE A 368 13.18 27.17 3.02
N SER A 369 12.00 26.54 3.04
CA SER A 369 11.34 26.05 1.81
C SER A 369 9.86 26.45 1.68
N ALA A 370 9.45 27.53 2.35
CA ALA A 370 8.14 28.17 2.17
C ALA A 370 8.24 29.35 1.20
#